data_AF-A0A831P2L5-F1
#
_entry.id   AF-A0A831P2L5-F1
#
_cell.length_a   1.000
_cell.length_b   1.000
_cell.length_c   1.000
_cell.angle_alpha   90.00
_cell.angle_beta   90.00
_cell.angle_gamma   90.00
#
_symmetry.space_group_name_H-M   'P 1'
#
loop_
_entity.id
_entity.type
_entity.pdbx_description
1 polymer ?
#
loop_
_entity_poly.entity_id
_entity_poly.type
_entity_poly.pdbx_seq_one_letter_code
_entity_poly.pdbx_strand_id
1 'polypeptide(L)' 'MDWSYLTILGLIGTVTFSMRFIIQWLASERAGKSVIPTNFWYWSIGGSLLM' A
#
# COMPACT_ATOMS: atom_id res chain seq x y z
N MET A 1 -26.00 7.54 9.12
CA MET A 1 -24.69 6.94 8.77
C MET A 1 -24.66 6.92 7.26
N ASP A 2 -24.03 7.91 6.65
CA ASP A 2 -24.00 8.03 5.20
C ASP A 2 -22.88 7.16 4.64
N TRP A 3 -23.17 6.44 3.56
CA TRP A 3 -22.24 5.54 2.87
C TRP A 3 -20.94 6.22 2.44
N SER A 4 -20.96 7.55 2.30
CA SER A 4 -19.83 8.43 2.01
C SER A 4 -18.61 8.18 2.90
N TYR A 5 -18.84 7.90 4.18
CA TYR A 5 -17.75 7.69 5.15
C TYR A 5 -16.98 6.39 4.87
N LEU A 6 -17.70 5.33 4.50
CA LEU A 6 -17.12 4.04 4.12
C LEU A 6 -16.39 4.15 2.78
N THR A 7 -16.90 4.94 1.84
CA THR A 7 -16.24 5.20 0.55
C THR A 7 -14.86 5.86 0.73
N ILE A 8 -14.76 6.84 1.64
CA ILE A 8 -13.48 7.50 1.93
C ILE A 8 -12.49 6.52 2.57
N LEU A 9 -12.96 5.67 3.49
CA LEU A 9 -12.13 4.63 4.12
C LEU A 9 -11.59 3.63 3.08
N GLY A 10 -12.43 3.14 2.17
CA GLY A 10 -12.00 2.24 1.09
C GLY A 10 -11.00 2.90 0.13
N LEU A 11 -11.14 4.20 -0.14
CA LEU A 11 -10.17 4.98 -0.91
C LEU A 11 -8.80 5.05 -0.21
N ILE A 12 -8.79 5.29 1.10
CA ILE A 12 -7.56 5.30 1.91
C ILE A 12 -6.90 3.92 1.87
N GLY A 13 -7.67 2.84 2.04
CA GLY A 13 -7.18 1.47 1.93
C GLY A 13 -6.57 1.17 0.57
N THR A 14 -7.26 1.57 -0.50
CA THR A 14 -6.80 1.37 -1.89
C THR A 14 -5.49 2.12 -2.18
N VAL A 15 -5.35 3.36 -1.71
CA VAL A 15 -4.11 4.15 -1.86
C VAL A 15 -2.96 3.52 -1.07
N THR A 16 -3.23 3.16 0.19
CA THR A 16 -2.27 2.51 1.10
C THR A 16 -1.77 1.18 0.50
N PHE A 17 -2.70 0.39 -0.04
CA PHE A 17 -2.38 -0.88 -0.68
C PHE A 17 -1.62 -0.71 -2.00
N SER A 18 -1.83 0.37 -2.74
CA SER A 18 -1.11 0.67 -3.98
C SER A 18 0.32 1.17 -3.71
N MET A 19 0.53 1.87 -2.59
CA MET A 19 1.83 2.45 -2.22
C MET A 19 2.95 1.40 -2.05
N ARG A 20 2.61 0.13 -1.76
CA ARG A 20 3.57 -0.97 -1.63
C ARG A 20 4.44 -1.15 -2.89
N PHE A 21 3.88 -0.93 -4.08
CA PHE A 21 4.62 -1.06 -5.33
C PHE A 21 5.58 0.11 -5.54
N ILE A 22 5.20 1.32 -5.15
CA ILE A 22 6.07 2.51 -5.21
C ILE A 22 7.28 2.31 -4.29
N ILE A 23 7.05 1.83 -3.06
CA ILE A 23 8.12 1.58 -2.09
C ILE A 23 9.03 0.45 -2.56
N GLN A 24 8.45 -0.62 -3.12
CA GLN A 24 9.21 -1.74 -3.67
C GLN A 24 10.07 -1.31 -4.87
N TRP A 25 9.52 -0.52 -5.78
CA TRP A 25 10.25 0.03 -6.92
C TRP A 25 11.41 0.91 -6.45
N LEU A 26 11.16 1.87 -5.56
CA LEU A 26 12.21 2.75 -5.03
C LEU A 26 13.31 1.97 -4.30
N ALA A 27 12.96 0.92 -3.56
CA ALA A 27 13.93 0.04 -2.91
C ALA A 27 14.74 -0.77 -3.94
N SER A 28 14.12 -1.20 -5.03
CA SER A 28 14.79 -1.96 -6.10
C SER A 28 15.72 -1.09 -6.94
N GLU A 29 15.31 0.13 -7.27
CA GLU A 29 16.15 1.13 -7.95
C GLU A 29 17.40 1.44 -7.12
N ARG A 30 17.23 1.68 -5.80
CA ARG A 30 18.35 1.93 -4.90
C ARG A 30 19.29 0.74 -4.74
N ALA A 31 18.77 -0.49 -4.85
CA ALA A 31 19.56 -1.71 -4.72
C ALA A 31 20.19 -2.18 -6.03
N GLY A 32 19.74 -1.67 -7.19
CA GLY A 32 20.14 -2.15 -8.52
C GLY A 32 19.71 -3.60 -8.80
N LYS A 33 18.75 -4.14 -8.04
CA LYS A 33 18.24 -5.51 -8.16
C LYS A 33 16.79 -5.56 -7.71
N SER A 34 16.02 -6.50 -8.26
CA SER A 34 14.63 -6.72 -7.84
C SER A 34 14.60 -7.22 -6.40
N VAL A 35 14.24 -6.33 -5.47
CA VAL A 35 14.12 -6.63 -4.04
C VAL A 35 12.72 -6.29 -3.55
N ILE A 36 12.22 -7.13 -2.64
CA ILE A 36 10.98 -6.88 -1.93
C ILE A 36 11.36 -6.48 -0.50
N PRO A 37 11.27 -5.18 -0.15
CA PRO A 37 11.58 -4.73 1.20
C PRO A 37 10.53 -5.26 2.18
N THR A 38 10.90 -5.50 3.44
CA THR A 38 9.95 -5.93 4.49
C THR A 38 8.77 -4.97 4.64
N ASN A 39 8.97 -3.69 4.37
CA ASN A 39 7.92 -2.67 4.33
C ASN A 39 6.77 -3.03 3.37
N PHE A 40 7.05 -3.75 2.27
CA PHE A 40 6.02 -4.23 1.34
C PHE A 40 4.91 -5.01 2.06
N TRP A 41 5.27 -5.85 3.03
CA TRP A 41 4.32 -6.69 3.76
C TRP A 41 3.48 -5.87 4.74
N TYR A 42 4.07 -4.87 5.42
CA TYR A 42 3.32 -3.98 6.31
C TYR A 42 2.27 -3.15 5.56
N TRP A 43 2.63 -2.59 4.40
CA TRP A 43 1.70 -1.84 3.56
C TRP A 43 0.63 -2.74 2.93
N SER A 44 0.95 -4.01 2.65
CA SER A 44 -0.03 -4.97 2.13
C SER A 44 -1.08 -5.33 3.17
N ILE A 45 -0.67 -5.67 4.41
CA ILE A 45 -1.59 -6.02 5.50
C ILE A 45 -2.40 -4.79 5.94
N GLY A 46 -1.75 -3.63 6.09
CA GLY A 46 -2.44 -2.40 6.48
C GLY A 46 -3.45 -1.93 5.43
N GLY A 47 -3.08 -1.98 4.15
CA GLY A 47 -3.98 -1.62 3.05
C GLY A 47 -5.15 -2.58 2.89
N SER A 48 -4.93 -3.89 3.03
CA SER A 48 -5.98 -4.91 2.85
C SER A 48 -7.01 -4.95 3.99
N LEU A 49 -6.69 -4.39 5.15
CA LEU A 49 -7.64 -4.27 6.26
C LEU A 49 -8.60 -3.08 6.08
N LEU A 50 -8.21 -2.09 5.27
CA LEU A 50 -8.94 -0.84 5.05
C LEU A 50 -9.70 -0.81 3.72
N MET A 51 -9.25 -1.61 2.74
CA MET A 51 -9.91 -1.81 1.45
C MET A 51 -11.09 -2.76 1.57
#